data_AF-A0A832PNB4-F1
#
_entry.id   AF-A0A832PNB4-F1
#
_cell.length_a   1.000
_cell.length_b   1.000
_cell.length_c   1.000
_cell.angle_alpha   90.00
_cell.angle_beta   90.00
_cell.angle_gamma   90.00
#
_symmetry.space_group_name_H-M   'P 1'
#
loop_
_entity.id
_entity.type
_entity.pdbx_description
1 polymer ?
#
loop_
_entity_poly.entity_id
_entity_poly.type
_entity_poly.pdbx_seq_one_letter_code
_entity_poly.pdbx_strand_id
1 'polypeptide(L)'
;GVNDAAALARADVGIAMGAAGSDVALQAADVALLSEDMGRLADAHRLARRAARIIRQNLLFAMGAMAILVTGGLFFELPLPLAVIGHEGGTVLVVLNGLRLLRDPIRRNENKSASPDQVVTVDSISAPVQRNAYRRKIPRRAG
;
A
#
# COMPACT_ATOMS: atom_id res chain seq x y z
N GLY A 1 -4.79 -12.23 20.56
CA GLY A 1 -4.84 -12.54 22.01
C GLY A 1 -3.55 -12.14 22.69
N VAL A 2 -3.45 -12.24 24.03
CA VAL A 2 -2.25 -11.84 24.81
C VAL A 2 -0.99 -12.57 24.34
N ASN A 3 -1.11 -13.83 23.91
CA ASN A 3 -0.01 -14.58 23.31
C ASN A 3 0.46 -13.98 21.97
N ASP A 4 -0.46 -13.52 21.13
CA ASP A 4 -0.11 -12.88 19.85
C ASP A 4 0.58 -11.53 20.08
N ALA A 5 0.24 -10.82 21.17
CA ALA A 5 0.88 -9.55 21.51
C ALA A 5 2.38 -9.70 21.84
N ALA A 6 2.77 -10.76 22.55
CA ALA A 6 4.18 -11.05 22.83
C ALA A 6 4.95 -11.42 21.55
N ALA A 7 4.30 -12.11 20.60
CA ALA A 7 4.89 -12.42 19.31
C ALA A 7 5.03 -11.16 18.42
N LEU A 8 4.01 -10.30 18.40
CA LEU A 8 4.01 -9.02 17.68
C LEU A 8 5.11 -8.08 18.19
N ALA A 9 5.27 -7.96 19.50
CA ALA A 9 6.30 -7.12 20.12
C ALA A 9 7.75 -7.61 19.86
N ARG A 10 7.94 -8.87 19.44
CA ARG A 10 9.25 -9.45 19.10
C ARG A 10 9.53 -9.48 17.60
N ALA A 11 8.52 -9.26 16.76
CA ALA A 11 8.68 -9.28 15.32
C ALA A 11 9.39 -8.01 14.83
N ASP A 12 10.08 -8.09 13.70
CA ASP A 12 10.64 -6.91 13.04
C ASP A 12 9.55 -5.92 12.61
N VAL A 13 8.36 -6.45 12.30
CA VAL A 13 7.13 -5.69 12.04
C VAL A 13 5.94 -6.51 12.51
N GLY A 14 5.26 -6.06 13.56
CA GLY A 14 4.03 -6.65 14.07
C GLY A 14 2.80 -6.14 13.32
N ILE A 15 1.95 -7.03 12.80
CA ILE A 15 0.71 -6.67 12.11
C ILE A 15 -0.50 -7.28 12.82
N ALA A 16 -1.40 -6.44 13.30
CA ALA A 16 -2.65 -6.85 13.94
C ALA A 16 -3.85 -6.63 13.01
N MET A 17 -4.80 -7.56 13.01
CA MET A 17 -6.09 -7.40 12.32
C MET A 17 -6.98 -6.50 13.16
N GLY A 18 -7.40 -5.35 12.64
CA GLY A 18 -8.13 -4.30 13.35
C GLY A 18 -9.51 -4.72 13.85
N ALA A 19 -10.29 -5.42 13.02
CA ALA A 19 -11.65 -5.86 13.39
C ALA A 19 -11.67 -7.15 14.24
N ALA A 20 -10.65 -7.99 14.11
CA ALA A 20 -10.60 -9.33 14.74
C ALA A 20 -9.54 -9.45 15.85
N GLY A 21 -8.71 -8.44 16.05
CA GLY A 21 -7.60 -8.43 17.01
C GLY A 21 -8.03 -7.96 18.39
N SER A 22 -7.49 -8.61 19.44
CA SER A 22 -7.65 -8.13 20.82
C SER A 22 -6.96 -6.76 20.99
N ASP A 23 -7.51 -5.88 21.83
CA ASP A 23 -6.94 -4.55 22.13
C ASP A 23 -5.44 -4.62 22.50
N VAL A 24 -5.05 -5.63 23.30
CA VAL A 24 -3.64 -5.89 23.67
C VAL A 24 -2.74 -6.17 22.46
N ALA A 25 -3.27 -6.82 21.42
CA ALA A 25 -2.51 -7.09 20.19
C ALA A 25 -2.42 -5.85 19.30
N LEU A 26 -3.43 -4.97 19.32
CA LEU A 26 -3.41 -3.70 18.59
C LEU A 26 -2.39 -2.71 19.18
N GLN A 27 -2.27 -2.67 20.50
CA GLN A 27 -1.27 -1.84 21.19
C GLN A 27 0.17 -2.32 20.98
N ALA A 28 0.35 -3.63 20.74
CA ALA A 28 1.67 -4.25 20.54
C ALA A 28 2.12 -4.30 19.08
N ALA A 29 1.25 -3.99 18.11
CA ALA A 29 1.55 -4.05 16.68
C ALA A 29 1.97 -2.69 16.12
N ASP A 30 2.87 -2.70 15.13
CA ASP A 30 3.27 -1.49 14.39
C ASP A 30 2.23 -1.05 13.37
N VAL A 31 1.45 -2.01 12.85
CA VAL A 31 0.45 -1.78 11.81
C VAL A 31 -0.86 -2.50 12.13
N ALA A 32 -1.97 -1.78 12.04
CA ALA A 32 -3.32 -2.34 12.17
C ALA A 32 -4.00 -2.43 10.79
N LEU A 33 -4.41 -3.64 10.40
CA LEU A 33 -5.20 -3.91 9.19
C LEU A 33 -6.68 -3.70 9.47
N LEU A 34 -7.25 -2.57 9.06
CA LEU A 34 -8.68 -2.27 9.30
C LEU A 34 -9.64 -3.16 8.48
N SER A 35 -9.14 -3.81 7.43
CA SER A 35 -9.93 -4.68 6.55
C SER A 35 -9.65 -6.15 6.85
N GLU A 36 -10.67 -6.99 6.71
CA GLU A 36 -10.53 -8.44 6.82
C GLU A 36 -9.87 -9.08 5.58
N ASP A 37 -9.63 -8.29 4.52
CA ASP A 37 -8.98 -8.76 3.31
C ASP A 37 -7.45 -8.79 3.45
N MET A 38 -6.89 -9.99 3.57
CA MET A 38 -5.45 -10.24 3.58
C MET A 38 -4.74 -9.78 2.29
N GLY A 39 -5.47 -9.61 1.18
CA GLY A 39 -4.96 -9.02 -0.05
C GLY A 39 -4.45 -7.58 0.14
N ARG A 40 -5.04 -6.82 1.08
CA ARG A 40 -4.56 -5.46 1.40
C ARG A 40 -3.17 -5.44 2.01
N LEU A 41 -2.78 -6.50 2.72
CA LEU A 41 -1.41 -6.62 3.23
C LEU A 41 -0.40 -6.77 2.09
N ALA A 42 -0.72 -7.57 1.07
CA ALA A 42 0.14 -7.73 -0.11
C ALA A 42 0.27 -6.40 -0.91
N ASP A 43 -0.82 -5.63 -1.00
CA ASP A 43 -0.82 -4.30 -1.61
C ASP A 43 0.04 -3.29 -0.82
N ALA A 44 -0.11 -3.27 0.50
CA ALA A 44 0.71 -2.44 1.38
C ALA A 44 2.20 -2.80 1.28
N HIS A 45 2.55 -4.09 1.23
CA HIS A 45 3.92 -4.54 1.05
C HIS A 45 4.51 -4.09 -0.30
N ARG A 46 3.72 -4.17 -1.38
CA ARG A 46 4.14 -3.70 -2.70
C ARG A 46 4.38 -2.19 -2.72
N LEU A 47 3.53 -1.40 -2.05
CA LEU A 47 3.72 0.03 -1.87
C LEU A 47 5.01 0.33 -1.09
N ALA A 48 5.23 -0.37 0.03
CA ALA A 48 6.43 -0.21 0.85
C ALA A 48 7.72 -0.46 0.03
N ARG A 49 7.74 -1.51 -0.79
CA ARG A 49 8.87 -1.81 -1.70
C ARG A 49 9.12 -0.69 -2.72
N ARG A 50 8.05 -0.08 -3.23
CA ARG A 50 8.15 1.06 -4.15
C ARG A 50 8.65 2.31 -3.43
N ALA A 51 8.13 2.61 -2.24
CA ALA A 51 8.57 3.70 -1.40
C ALA A 51 10.06 3.57 -1.07
N ALA A 52 10.53 2.38 -0.66
CA ALA A 52 11.93 2.12 -0.40
C ALA A 52 12.83 2.38 -1.62
N ARG A 53 12.37 2.09 -2.83
CA ARG A 53 13.10 2.41 -4.07
C ARG A 53 13.22 3.92 -4.27
N ILE A 54 12.14 4.67 -4.06
CA ILE A 54 12.13 6.14 -4.20
C ILE A 54 13.03 6.78 -3.13
N ILE A 55 12.98 6.29 -1.89
CA ILE A 55 13.85 6.77 -0.80
C ILE A 55 15.33 6.60 -1.18
N ARG A 56 15.72 5.43 -1.71
CA ARG A 56 17.10 5.20 -2.17
C ARG A 56 17.52 6.13 -3.31
N GLN A 57 16.61 6.43 -4.24
CA GLN A 57 16.86 7.39 -5.32
C GLN A 57 17.06 8.82 -4.76
N ASN A 58 16.19 9.23 -3.84
CA ASN A 58 16.28 10.53 -3.17
C ASN A 58 17.60 10.67 -2.41
N LEU A 59 18.00 9.63 -1.67
CA LEU A 59 19.24 9.65 -0.92
C LEU A 59 20.46 9.72 -1.86
N LEU A 60 20.46 8.95 -2.95
CA LEU A 60 21.53 9.00 -3.94
C LEU A 60 21.63 10.40 -4.59
N PHE A 61 20.49 11.00 -4.93
CA PHE A 61 20.44 12.34 -5.51
C PHE A 61 20.92 13.40 -4.52
N ALA A 62 20.45 13.36 -3.28
CA ALA A 62 20.83 14.30 -2.23
C ALA A 62 22.33 14.21 -1.92
N MET A 63 22.87 13.00 -1.76
CA MET A 63 24.30 12.79 -1.55
C MET A 63 25.13 13.23 -2.76
N GLY A 64 24.66 12.94 -3.98
CA GLY A 64 25.33 13.36 -5.21
C GLY A 64 25.38 14.88 -5.36
N ALA A 65 24.25 15.57 -5.15
CA ALA A 65 24.18 17.02 -5.16
C ALA A 65 25.10 17.63 -4.10
N MET A 66 25.08 17.10 -2.88
CA MET A 66 25.95 17.57 -1.80
C MET A 66 27.43 17.39 -2.15
N ALA A 67 27.82 16.23 -2.69
CA ALA A 67 29.19 15.97 -3.12
C ALA A 67 29.66 16.93 -4.21
N ILE A 68 28.80 17.23 -5.19
CA ILE A 68 29.09 18.23 -6.25
C ILE A 68 29.28 19.62 -5.65
N LEU A 69 28.37 20.06 -4.78
CA LEU A 69 28.45 21.38 -4.16
C LEU A 69 29.70 21.53 -3.29
N VAL A 70 30.03 20.52 -2.48
CA VAL A 70 31.23 20.53 -1.64
C VAL A 70 32.50 20.55 -2.48
N THR A 71 32.59 19.70 -3.50
CA THR A 71 33.76 19.65 -4.41
C THR A 71 33.91 20.97 -5.18
N GLY A 72 32.79 21.51 -5.67
CA GLY A 72 32.72 22.82 -6.29
C GLY A 72 33.24 23.93 -5.38
N GLY A 73 32.78 23.95 -4.13
CA GLY A 73 33.19 24.95 -3.14
C GLY A 73 34.67 24.87 -2.78
N LEU A 74 35.24 23.66 -2.71
CA LEU A 74 36.64 23.46 -2.31
C LEU A 74 37.65 23.72 -3.45
N PHE A 75 37.32 23.33 -4.68
CA PHE A 75 38.29 23.32 -5.79
C PHE A 75 38.03 24.37 -6.88
N PHE A 76 36.83 24.95 -6.95
CA PHE A 76 36.39 25.80 -8.07
C PHE A 76 35.87 27.18 -7.63
N GLU A 77 36.15 27.61 -6.40
CA GLU A 77 35.71 28.91 -5.84
C GLU A 77 34.22 29.18 -6.08
N LEU A 78 33.36 28.21 -5.74
CA LEU A 78 31.93 28.30 -6.04
C LEU A 78 31.29 29.52 -5.34
N PRO A 79 30.64 30.45 -6.07
CA PRO A 79 29.98 31.59 -5.46
C PRO A 79 28.85 31.17 -4.53
N LEU A 80 28.75 31.81 -3.36
CA LEU A 80 27.72 31.50 -2.35
C LEU A 80 26.28 31.51 -2.90
N PRO A 81 25.84 32.49 -3.73
CA PRO A 81 24.48 32.47 -4.26
C PRO A 81 24.19 31.23 -5.12
N LEU A 82 25.19 30.77 -5.89
CA LEU A 82 25.05 29.59 -6.74
C LEU A 82 24.97 28.31 -5.90
N ALA A 83 25.77 28.23 -4.83
CA ALA A 83 25.71 27.12 -3.88
C ALA A 83 24.33 27.00 -3.22
N VAL A 84 23.75 28.13 -2.78
CA VAL A 84 22.41 28.16 -2.17
C VAL A 84 21.34 27.71 -3.16
N ILE A 85 21.36 28.25 -4.39
CA ILE A 85 20.40 27.85 -5.44
C ILE A 85 20.53 26.35 -5.76
N GLY A 86 21.75 25.82 -5.82
CA GLY A 86 21.98 24.39 -6.05
C GLY A 86 21.44 23.52 -4.91
N HIS A 87 21.64 23.94 -3.66
CA HIS A 87 21.15 23.21 -2.49
C HIS A 87 19.62 23.22 -2.44
N GLU A 88 19.01 24.39 -2.51
CA GLU A 88 17.54 24.56 -2.44
C GLU A 88 16.85 23.99 -3.69
N GLY A 89 17.47 24.11 -4.87
CA GLY A 89 16.99 23.43 -6.07
C GLY A 89 17.03 21.90 -5.90
N GLY A 90 18.07 21.39 -5.24
CA GLY A 90 18.19 19.98 -4.91
C GLY A 90 17.09 19.47 -3.98
N THR A 91 16.74 20.24 -2.94
CA THR A 91 15.65 19.87 -2.01
C THR A 91 14.32 19.79 -2.75
N VAL A 92 14.00 20.75 -3.61
CA VAL A 92 12.79 20.74 -4.43
C VAL A 92 12.73 19.50 -5.34
N LEU A 93 13.82 19.15 -6.00
CA LEU A 93 13.86 17.95 -6.87
C LEU A 93 13.60 16.65 -6.10
N VAL A 94 14.19 16.50 -4.91
CA VAL A 94 13.98 15.35 -4.02
C VAL A 94 12.51 15.26 -3.59
N VAL A 95 11.91 16.39 -3.24
CA VAL A 95 10.49 16.49 -2.86
C VAL A 95 9.60 16.07 -4.03
N LEU A 96 9.83 16.61 -5.23
CA LEU A 96 9.07 16.25 -6.44
C LEU A 96 9.16 14.75 -6.75
N ASN A 97 10.34 14.13 -6.60
CA ASN A 97 10.48 12.70 -6.77
C ASN A 97 9.72 11.90 -5.69
N GLY A 98 9.68 12.40 -4.45
CA GLY A 98 8.86 11.84 -3.37
C GLY A 98 7.35 11.87 -3.67
N LEU A 99 6.86 12.99 -4.23
CA LEU A 99 5.45 13.15 -4.59
C LEU A 99 4.97 12.13 -5.64
N ARG A 100 5.87 11.53 -6.42
CA ARG A 100 5.53 10.45 -7.37
C ARG A 100 4.87 9.25 -6.69
N LEU A 101 5.14 9.01 -5.40
CA LEU A 101 4.55 7.92 -4.63
C LEU A 101 3.04 8.14 -4.38
N LEU A 102 2.57 9.40 -4.33
CA LEU A 102 1.16 9.73 -4.12
C LEU A 102 0.25 9.32 -5.29
N ARG A 103 0.84 8.98 -6.44
CA ARG A 103 0.09 8.55 -7.63
C ARG A 103 -0.28 7.06 -7.61
N ASP A 104 -0.07 6.35 -6.50
CA ASP A 104 -0.37 4.91 -6.39
C ASP A 104 -1.89 4.61 -6.34
N PRO A 105 -2.38 3.57 -7.04
CA PRO A 105 -3.80 3.31 -7.24
C PRO A 105 -4.47 2.50 -6.12
N ILE A 106 -3.84 2.32 -4.95
CA ILE A 106 -4.47 1.62 -3.81
C ILE A 106 -5.79 2.32 -3.42
N ARG A 107 -5.88 3.64 -3.63
CA ARG A 107 -7.10 4.44 -3.41
C ARG A 107 -8.24 4.15 -4.39
N ARG A 108 -8.01 3.44 -5.51
CA ARG A 108 -9.01 3.26 -6.58
C ARG A 108 -9.94 2.07 -6.36
N ASN A 109 -9.55 1.11 -5.52
CA ASN A 109 -10.32 -0.14 -5.35
C ASN A 109 -11.51 -0.01 -4.38
N GLU A 110 -11.49 0.95 -3.46
CA GLU A 110 -12.66 1.24 -2.59
C GLU A 110 -13.89 1.69 -3.37
N ASN A 111 -13.71 2.50 -4.42
CA ASN A 111 -14.81 2.97 -5.25
C ASN A 111 -15.42 1.88 -6.15
N LYS A 112 -14.74 0.74 -6.35
CA LYS A 112 -15.29 -0.39 -7.10
C LYS A 112 -16.21 -1.25 -6.22
N SER A 113 -15.95 -1.30 -4.93
CA SER A 113 -16.82 -1.95 -3.93
C SER A 113 -18.03 -1.09 -3.57
N ALA A 114 -17.94 0.23 -3.72
CA ALA A 114 -19.06 1.17 -3.62
C ALA A 114 -19.83 1.35 -4.95
N SER A 115 -19.77 0.37 -5.86
CA SER A 115 -20.61 0.39 -7.06
C SER A 115 -22.07 0.13 -6.65
N PRO A 116 -23.05 0.98 -7.03
CA PRO A 116 -24.47 0.80 -6.70
C PRO A 116 -25.16 -0.35 -7.48
N ASP A 117 -24.40 -1.33 -7.98
CA ASP A 117 -24.92 -2.46 -8.76
C ASP A 117 -25.55 -3.57 -7.89
N GLN A 118 -25.69 -3.34 -6.58
CA GLN A 118 -26.55 -4.14 -5.71
C GLN A 118 -27.63 -3.28 -5.04
N VAL A 119 -28.24 -2.36 -5.80
CA VAL A 119 -29.65 -2.09 -5.53
C VAL A 119 -30.39 -3.35 -5.99
N VAL A 120 -30.67 -4.24 -5.05
CA VAL A 120 -31.69 -5.28 -5.23
C VAL A 120 -32.99 -4.51 -5.48
N THR A 121 -33.33 -4.32 -6.76
CA THR A 121 -34.62 -3.77 -7.15
C THR A 121 -35.68 -4.67 -6.53
N VAL A 122 -36.53 -4.07 -5.69
CA VAL A 122 -37.63 -4.73 -4.97
C VAL A 122 -38.58 -5.48 -5.94
N ASP A 123 -38.50 -5.21 -7.24
CA ASP A 123 -39.19 -5.93 -8.32
C ASP A 123 -38.80 -7.40 -8.46
N SER A 124 -37.63 -7.83 -7.96
CA SER A 124 -37.19 -9.23 -8.04
C SER A 124 -37.93 -10.18 -7.09
N ILE A 125 -38.72 -9.66 -6.15
CA ILE A 125 -39.57 -10.46 -5.24
C ILE A 125 -40.85 -10.97 -5.96
N SER A 126 -41.17 -10.41 -7.14
CA SER A 126 -42.40 -10.72 -7.89
C SER A 126 -42.22 -11.71 -9.05
N ALA A 127 -41.00 -12.19 -9.31
CA ALA A 127 -40.74 -13.14 -10.39
C ALA A 127 -40.99 -14.59 -9.95
N PRO A 128 -41.76 -15.41 -10.69
CA PRO A 128 -41.96 -16.81 -10.33
C PRO A 128 -40.63 -17.56 -10.36
N VAL A 129 -40.32 -18.25 -9.26
CA VAL A 129 -39.13 -19.11 -9.11
C VAL A 129 -39.09 -20.13 -10.24
N GLN A 130 -38.21 -19.90 -11.21
CA GLN A 130 -37.98 -20.82 -12.32
C GLN A 130 -37.17 -22.01 -11.79
N ARG A 131 -37.87 -23.06 -11.35
CA ARG A 131 -37.27 -24.33 -10.92
C ARG A 131 -36.66 -25.02 -12.13
N ASN A 132 -35.38 -24.77 -12.39
CA ASN A 132 -34.62 -25.55 -13.36
C ASN A 132 -34.44 -26.97 -12.82
N ALA A 133 -35.09 -27.93 -13.48
CA ALA A 133 -35.06 -29.34 -13.14
C ALA A 133 -33.63 -29.89 -13.23
N TYR A 134 -33.15 -30.42 -12.12
CA TYR A 134 -31.83 -31.04 -11.98
C TYR A 134 -31.78 -32.34 -12.79
N ARG A 135 -31.45 -32.24 -14.08
CA ARG A 135 -31.31 -33.41 -14.98
C ARG A 135 -29.95 -34.07 -14.75
N ARG A 136 -29.83 -34.81 -13.64
CA ARG A 136 -28.68 -35.70 -13.38
C ARG A 136 -28.74 -36.86 -14.39
N LYS A 137 -27.91 -36.83 -15.44
CA LYS A 137 -27.68 -38.02 -16.29
C LYS A 137 -26.83 -39.01 -15.52
N ILE A 138 -27.43 -40.14 -15.12
CA ILE A 138 -26.74 -41.29 -14.56
C ILE A 138 -26.29 -42.16 -15.74
N PRO A 139 -24.98 -42.38 -15.98
CA PRO A 139 -24.54 -43.36 -16.95
C PRO A 139 -24.77 -44.77 -16.38
N ARG A 140 -25.66 -45.54 -17.01
CA ARG A 140 -25.80 -46.98 -16.79
C ARG A 140 -24.56 -47.68 -17.34
N ARG A 141 -23.77 -48.31 -16.45
CA ARG A 141 -22.80 -49.35 -16.80
C ARG A 141 -23.53 -50.49 -17.51
N ALA A 142 -23.02 -50.90 -18.65
CA ALA A 142 -23.34 -52.18 -19.29
C ALA A 142 -22.01 -52.81 -19.72
N GLY A 143 -21.86 -54.11 -19.42
CA GLY A 143 -20.69 -54.94 -19.74
C GLY A 143 -19.90 -55.32 -18.50
#